data_AF-A0A932UD05-F1
#
_entry.id   AF-A0A932UD05-F1
#
_cell.length_a   1.000
_cell.length_b   1.000
_cell.length_c   1.000
_cell.angle_alpha   90.00
_cell.angle_beta   90.00
_cell.angle_gamma   90.00
#
_symmetry.space_group_name_H-M   'P 1'
#
loop_
_entity.id
_entity.type
_entity.pdbx_description
1 polymer ?
#
loop_
_entity_poly.entity_id
_entity_poly.type
_entity_poly.pdbx_seq_one_letter_code
_entity_poly.pdbx_strand_id
1 'polypeptide(L)'
;RWLEANGGEDAIIDWYPYAHPQLGPLELGGLNGMYTWRNPPHALMGEEAEKNTPYTLALADMLPRLTLHELSATPLGDGRYRLRLVVENSGFLSTQTSGQGQKRNAARPVRVELSLPEGAALVTGKARTELGHLQGRSNKLAVTALRASSPTDNRAWSEWVVQGKTGDEIGVTVLSDRAGTIRRFAVLGAGE
;
A
#
# COMPACT_ATOMS: atom_id res chain seq x y z
N ARG A 1 24.80 31.09 -20.97
CA ARG A 1 24.09 31.03 -22.29
C ARG A 1 22.68 30.43 -22.21
N TRP A 2 22.45 29.12 -22.00
CA TRP A 2 21.06 28.60 -21.92
C TRP A 2 20.32 29.16 -20.70
N LEU A 3 20.98 29.15 -19.54
CA LEU A 3 20.38 29.65 -18.30
C LEU A 3 20.09 31.16 -18.34
N GLU A 4 20.99 31.96 -18.90
CA GLU A 4 20.75 33.40 -19.12
C GLU A 4 19.50 33.66 -19.97
N ALA A 5 19.18 32.77 -20.91
CA ALA A 5 18.03 32.91 -21.79
C ALA A 5 16.72 32.31 -21.23
N ASN A 6 16.80 31.34 -20.30
CA ASN A 6 15.64 30.52 -19.89
C ASN A 6 15.44 30.43 -18.36
N GLY A 7 16.39 30.88 -17.56
CA GLY A 7 16.41 30.70 -16.10
C GLY A 7 15.41 31.57 -15.34
N GLY A 8 14.98 32.68 -15.93
CA GLY A 8 14.21 33.71 -15.23
C GLY A 8 15.11 34.57 -14.33
N GLU A 9 14.50 35.59 -13.71
CA GLU A 9 15.21 36.63 -12.95
C GLU A 9 15.98 36.08 -11.74
N ASP A 10 15.48 35.02 -11.10
CA ASP A 10 16.09 34.46 -9.89
C ASP A 10 17.17 33.40 -10.14
N ALA A 11 17.41 33.00 -11.39
CA ALA A 11 18.36 31.92 -11.69
C ALA A 11 19.83 32.33 -11.52
N ILE A 12 20.13 33.61 -11.73
CA ILE A 12 21.46 34.19 -11.57
C ILE A 12 21.31 35.41 -10.69
N ILE A 13 21.91 35.36 -9.50
CA ILE A 13 21.92 36.48 -8.57
C ILE A 13 23.18 37.28 -8.88
N ASP A 14 23.01 38.58 -9.13
CA ASP A 14 24.14 39.48 -9.29
C ASP A 14 25.04 39.43 -8.05
N TRP A 15 26.36 39.47 -8.25
CA TRP A 15 27.29 39.48 -7.13
C TRP A 15 27.13 40.77 -6.33
N TYR A 16 26.96 40.62 -5.02
CA TYR A 16 26.80 41.74 -4.10
C TYR A 16 27.70 41.59 -2.86
N PRO A 17 28.18 42.71 -2.29
CA PRO A 17 29.03 42.68 -1.11
C PRO A 17 28.24 42.26 0.13
N TYR A 18 28.86 41.44 0.96
CA TYR A 18 28.30 40.93 2.20
C TYR A 18 29.37 40.91 3.30
N ALA A 19 29.02 41.45 4.47
CA ALA A 19 29.89 41.45 5.64
C ALA A 19 29.59 40.23 6.52
N HIS A 20 30.38 39.16 6.38
CA HIS A 20 30.18 37.94 7.15
C HIS A 20 30.75 38.11 8.58
N PRO A 21 30.00 37.76 9.65
CA PRO A 21 30.42 37.99 11.04
C PRO A 21 31.78 37.41 11.45
N GLN A 22 32.21 36.32 10.80
CA GLN A 22 33.49 35.64 11.09
C GLN A 22 34.53 35.78 9.97
N LEU A 23 34.11 35.98 8.72
CA LEU A 23 35.00 35.92 7.56
C LEU A 23 35.35 37.31 7.03
N GLY A 24 34.70 38.36 7.53
CA GLY A 24 34.88 39.71 7.04
C GLY A 24 34.16 39.95 5.70
N PRO A 25 34.61 40.95 4.91
CA PRO A 25 34.00 41.30 3.63
C PRO A 25 34.17 40.18 2.59
N LEU A 26 33.07 39.73 2.00
CA LEU A 26 33.05 38.79 0.88
C LEU A 26 31.91 39.16 -0.09
N GLU A 27 31.81 38.45 -1.22
CA GLU A 27 30.70 38.60 -2.16
C GLU A 27 29.80 37.37 -2.14
N LEU A 28 28.49 37.59 -2.28
CA LEU A 28 27.50 36.54 -2.47
C LEU A 28 26.81 36.77 -3.82
N GLY A 29 26.42 35.69 -4.48
CA GLY A 29 25.78 35.75 -5.80
C GLY A 29 26.09 34.53 -6.64
N GLY A 30 25.94 34.67 -7.94
CA GLY A 30 26.13 33.61 -8.91
C GLY A 30 24.87 32.76 -9.11
N LEU A 31 25.07 31.49 -9.47
CA LEU A 31 23.97 30.60 -9.83
C LEU A 31 23.12 30.25 -8.61
N ASN A 32 21.83 30.53 -8.69
CA ASN A 32 20.90 30.12 -7.65
C ASN A 32 20.63 28.61 -7.77
N GLY A 33 21.22 27.82 -6.88
CA GLY A 33 21.13 26.36 -6.94
C GLY A 33 19.71 25.79 -6.88
N MET A 34 18.75 26.52 -6.31
CA MET A 34 17.34 26.10 -6.27
C MET A 34 16.69 26.12 -7.65
N TYR A 35 17.05 27.09 -8.50
CA TYR A 35 16.44 27.32 -9.82
C TYR A 35 17.33 26.91 -10.99
N THR A 36 18.53 26.37 -10.71
CA THR A 36 19.49 25.93 -11.73
C THR A 36 19.81 24.44 -11.65
N TRP A 37 19.95 23.87 -10.44
CA TRP A 37 20.38 22.47 -10.26
C TRP A 37 19.30 21.55 -9.70
N ARG A 38 18.37 22.08 -8.89
CA ARG A 38 17.34 21.26 -8.23
C ARG A 38 16.02 21.24 -8.98
N ASN A 39 15.60 22.40 -9.47
CA ASN A 39 14.32 22.56 -10.17
C ASN A 39 14.55 23.19 -11.54
N PRO A 40 13.68 22.90 -12.52
CA PRO A 40 13.64 23.69 -13.74
C PRO A 40 13.26 25.15 -13.40
N PRO A 41 13.54 26.09 -14.31
CA PRO A 41 13.01 27.45 -14.23
C PRO A 41 11.49 27.45 -14.02
N HIS A 42 10.96 28.39 -13.22
CA HIS A 42 9.55 28.41 -12.83
C HIS A 42 8.57 28.37 -14.02
N ALA A 43 8.90 29.08 -15.10
CA ALA A 43 8.09 29.10 -16.33
C ALA A 43 7.96 27.71 -16.98
N LEU A 44 8.93 26.81 -16.76
CA LEU A 44 8.96 25.45 -17.30
C LEU A 44 8.45 24.40 -16.30
N MET A 45 8.25 24.77 -15.03
CA MET A 45 7.93 23.81 -13.97
C MET A 45 6.64 23.04 -14.22
N GLY A 46 5.60 23.70 -14.75
CA GLY A 46 4.33 23.05 -15.10
C GLY A 46 4.51 21.99 -16.17
N GLU A 47 5.16 22.34 -17.29
CA GLU A 47 5.42 21.41 -18.40
C GLU A 47 6.28 20.21 -17.96
N GLU A 48 7.31 20.46 -17.15
CA GLU A 48 8.17 19.38 -16.62
C GLU A 48 7.43 18.49 -15.61
N ALA A 49 6.53 19.05 -14.79
CA ALA A 49 5.69 18.27 -13.90
C ALA A 49 4.67 17.41 -14.67
N GLU A 50 4.08 17.95 -15.74
CA GLU A 50 3.13 17.23 -16.59
C GLU A 50 3.78 16.00 -17.26
N LYS A 51 5.05 16.08 -17.66
CA LYS A 51 5.79 14.93 -18.20
C LYS A 51 5.95 13.79 -17.18
N ASN A 52 6.12 14.12 -15.90
CA ASN A 52 6.34 13.15 -14.83
C ASN A 52 5.05 12.60 -14.19
N THR A 53 3.95 13.34 -14.30
CA THR A 53 2.67 12.99 -13.66
C THR A 53 2.11 11.65 -14.15
N PRO A 54 2.03 11.36 -15.46
CA PRO A 54 1.54 10.06 -15.95
C PRO A 54 2.34 8.87 -15.42
N TYR A 55 3.66 9.01 -15.31
CA TYR A 55 4.52 7.96 -14.75
C TYR A 55 4.19 7.68 -13.28
N THR A 56 4.02 8.75 -12.49
CA THR A 56 3.66 8.64 -11.07
C THR A 56 2.29 8.00 -10.88
N LEU A 57 1.30 8.41 -11.69
CA LEU A 57 -0.04 7.81 -11.67
C LEU A 57 0.00 6.33 -12.09
N ALA A 58 0.77 5.98 -13.12
CA ALA A 58 0.95 4.59 -13.52
C ALA A 58 1.55 3.73 -12.40
N LEU A 59 2.53 4.26 -11.65
CA LEU A 59 3.07 3.58 -10.46
C LEU A 59 2.01 3.41 -9.37
N ALA A 60 1.18 4.42 -9.13
CA ALA A 60 0.09 4.36 -8.16
C ALA A 60 -0.95 3.29 -8.54
N ASP A 61 -1.34 3.21 -9.82
CA ASP A 61 -2.28 2.20 -10.33
C ASP A 61 -1.72 0.78 -10.25
N MET A 62 -0.39 0.64 -10.28
CA MET A 62 0.28 -0.64 -10.13
C MET A 62 0.37 -1.13 -8.67
N LEU A 63 0.10 -0.29 -7.68
CA LEU A 63 0.23 -0.67 -6.27
C LEU A 63 -0.64 -1.90 -5.91
N PRO A 64 -0.22 -2.68 -4.90
CA PRO A 64 -1.07 -3.75 -4.39
C PRO A 64 -2.36 -3.14 -3.80
N ARG A 65 -3.46 -3.87 -3.92
CA ARG A 65 -4.75 -3.43 -3.39
C ARG A 65 -5.47 -4.61 -2.77
N LEU A 66 -5.66 -4.56 -1.46
CA LEU A 66 -6.34 -5.61 -0.74
C LEU A 66 -7.86 -5.50 -0.97
N THR A 67 -8.48 -6.60 -1.33
CA THR A 67 -9.93 -6.74 -1.52
C THR A 67 -10.44 -7.95 -0.76
N LEU A 68 -11.68 -7.85 -0.28
CA LEU A 68 -12.36 -8.97 0.35
C LEU A 68 -12.98 -9.83 -0.74
N HIS A 69 -12.64 -11.12 -0.77
CA HIS A 69 -13.25 -12.07 -1.69
C HIS A 69 -14.45 -12.77 -1.04
N GLU A 70 -14.29 -13.20 0.21
CA GLU A 70 -15.33 -13.87 0.98
C GLU A 70 -15.21 -13.49 2.46
N LEU A 71 -16.35 -13.27 3.11
CA LEU A 71 -16.47 -13.29 4.57
C LEU A 71 -17.81 -13.93 4.90
N SER A 72 -17.78 -15.13 5.47
CA SER A 72 -18.97 -15.91 5.77
C SER A 72 -18.91 -16.49 7.18
N ALA A 73 -20.08 -16.55 7.84
CA ALA A 73 -20.26 -17.19 9.14
C ALA A 73 -21.33 -18.28 8.99
N THR A 74 -20.92 -19.53 9.09
CA THR A 74 -21.81 -20.69 8.92
C THR A 74 -22.07 -21.36 10.27
N PRO A 75 -23.32 -21.60 10.67
CA PRO A 75 -23.63 -22.29 11.93
C PRO A 75 -23.14 -23.74 11.90
N LEU A 76 -22.59 -24.20 13.03
CA LEU A 76 -22.14 -25.58 13.24
C LEU A 76 -22.98 -26.33 14.28
N GLY A 77 -23.96 -25.66 14.89
CA GLY A 77 -24.71 -26.16 16.06
C GLY A 77 -24.12 -25.69 17.39
N ASP A 78 -24.88 -25.84 18.47
CA ASP A 78 -24.47 -25.53 19.86
C ASP A 78 -23.92 -24.10 20.07
N GLY A 79 -24.47 -23.12 19.34
CA GLY A 79 -24.01 -21.73 19.38
C GLY A 79 -22.60 -21.52 18.82
N ARG A 80 -22.09 -22.48 18.02
CA ARG A 80 -20.80 -22.39 17.33
C ARG A 80 -20.98 -22.08 15.86
N TYR A 81 -20.03 -21.33 15.33
CA TYR A 81 -20.03 -20.83 13.97
C TYR A 81 -18.64 -20.99 13.35
N ARG A 82 -18.59 -21.47 12.11
CA ARG A 82 -17.41 -21.41 11.26
C ARG A 82 -17.34 -20.03 10.62
N LEU A 83 -16.33 -19.25 10.99
CA LEU A 83 -16.00 -18.01 10.30
C LEU A 83 -14.96 -18.30 9.23
N ARG A 84 -15.26 -17.97 7.97
CA ARG A 84 -14.35 -18.14 6.83
C ARG A 84 -14.08 -16.78 6.19
N LEU A 85 -12.80 -16.46 6.03
CA LEU A 85 -12.33 -15.25 5.38
C LEU A 85 -11.47 -15.64 4.18
N VAL A 86 -11.75 -15.04 3.03
CA VAL A 86 -10.86 -15.07 1.86
C VAL A 86 -10.54 -13.64 1.45
N VAL A 87 -9.24 -13.33 1.37
CA VAL A 87 -8.74 -12.03 0.94
C VAL A 87 -7.94 -12.19 -0.33
N GLU A 88 -7.95 -11.13 -1.12
CA GLU A 88 -7.31 -11.10 -2.44
C GLU A 88 -6.51 -9.81 -2.59
N ASN A 89 -5.36 -9.91 -3.25
CA ASN A 89 -4.70 -8.74 -3.81
C ASN A 89 -5.18 -8.57 -5.26
N SER A 90 -6.03 -7.56 -5.49
CA SER A 90 -6.52 -7.20 -6.82
C SER A 90 -5.55 -6.28 -7.58
N GLY A 91 -4.48 -5.82 -6.93
CA GLY A 91 -3.49 -4.90 -7.49
C GLY A 91 -2.55 -5.58 -8.50
N PHE A 92 -1.70 -4.77 -9.13
CA PHE A 92 -0.70 -5.30 -10.07
C PHE A 92 0.52 -5.86 -9.35
N LEU A 93 1.10 -5.09 -8.43
CA LEU A 93 2.25 -5.50 -7.63
C LEU A 93 1.82 -6.40 -6.46
N SER A 94 2.76 -7.17 -5.94
CA SER A 94 2.56 -7.97 -4.73
C SER A 94 2.44 -7.09 -3.48
N THR A 95 1.90 -7.64 -2.39
CA THR A 95 1.80 -6.95 -1.10
C THR A 95 3.17 -6.61 -0.46
N GLN A 96 4.25 -7.19 -0.99
CA GLN A 96 5.66 -6.87 -0.66
C GLN A 96 6.30 -5.91 -1.67
N THR A 97 5.53 -5.42 -2.65
CA THR A 97 5.89 -4.50 -3.74
C THR A 97 6.93 -5.06 -4.72
N SER A 98 8.08 -5.54 -4.24
CA SER A 98 9.18 -6.04 -5.07
C SER A 98 9.93 -7.19 -4.39
N GLY A 99 10.66 -7.99 -5.18
CA GLY A 99 11.52 -9.05 -4.64
C GLY A 99 12.66 -8.53 -3.76
N GLN A 100 13.15 -7.30 -4.00
CA GLN A 100 14.13 -6.66 -3.10
C GLN A 100 13.48 -6.23 -1.78
N GLY A 101 12.23 -5.77 -1.82
CA GLY A 101 11.44 -5.50 -0.62
C GLY A 101 11.28 -6.74 0.26
N GLN A 102 11.03 -7.89 -0.36
CA GLN A 102 10.99 -9.19 0.33
C GLN A 102 12.33 -9.54 0.98
N LYS A 103 13.44 -9.48 0.23
CA LYS A 103 14.78 -9.79 0.75
C LYS A 103 15.18 -8.92 1.95
N ARG A 104 14.68 -7.68 1.99
CA ARG A 104 14.96 -6.71 3.07
C ARG A 104 13.91 -6.71 4.19
N ASN A 105 12.89 -7.57 4.12
CA ASN A 105 11.74 -7.56 5.04
C ASN A 105 11.11 -6.16 5.19
N ALA A 106 10.99 -5.44 4.07
CA ALA A 106 10.57 -4.02 4.05
C ALA A 106 9.07 -3.79 4.33
N ALA A 107 8.27 -4.85 4.36
CA ALA A 107 6.85 -4.85 4.68
C ALA A 107 6.50 -6.12 5.44
N ARG A 108 5.58 -6.04 6.39
CA ARG A 108 5.06 -7.21 7.11
C ARG A 108 4.08 -8.00 6.24
N PRO A 109 3.92 -9.31 6.50
CA PRO A 109 2.86 -10.11 5.89
C PRO A 109 1.47 -9.51 6.09
N VAL A 110 0.54 -9.87 5.20
CA VAL A 110 -0.88 -9.58 5.41
C VAL A 110 -1.32 -10.32 6.67
N ARG A 111 -2.06 -9.63 7.54
CA ARG A 111 -2.52 -10.19 8.82
C ARG A 111 -3.97 -9.87 9.07
N VAL A 112 -4.64 -10.76 9.78
CA VAL A 112 -6.03 -10.65 10.20
C VAL A 112 -6.07 -10.52 11.71
N GLU A 113 -6.88 -9.61 12.20
CA GLU A 113 -7.19 -9.45 13.61
C GLU A 113 -8.71 -9.56 13.80
N LEU A 114 -9.11 -10.48 14.67
CA LEU A 114 -10.51 -10.67 15.08
C LEU A 114 -10.80 -9.86 16.34
N SER A 115 -11.96 -9.20 16.36
CA SER A 115 -12.54 -8.56 17.53
C SER A 115 -13.84 -9.26 17.86
N LEU A 116 -13.92 -9.82 19.05
CA LEU A 116 -15.10 -10.54 19.53
C LEU A 116 -15.96 -9.63 20.41
N PRO A 117 -17.29 -9.66 20.30
CA PRO A 117 -18.17 -8.98 21.23
C PRO A 117 -18.16 -9.66 22.61
N GLU A 118 -18.71 -8.98 23.62
CA GLU A 118 -18.78 -9.50 24.98
C GLU A 118 -19.60 -10.80 25.02
N GLY A 119 -19.03 -11.85 25.63
CA GLY A 119 -19.66 -13.18 25.71
C GLY A 119 -19.39 -14.09 24.52
N ALA A 120 -18.81 -13.60 23.42
CA ALA A 120 -18.31 -14.44 22.34
C ALA A 120 -16.89 -14.94 22.63
N ALA A 121 -16.59 -16.16 22.21
CA ALA A 121 -15.30 -16.81 22.46
C ALA A 121 -14.73 -17.43 21.18
N LEU A 122 -13.40 -17.36 21.03
CA LEU A 122 -12.70 -18.10 19.97
C LEU A 122 -12.49 -19.54 20.42
N VAL A 123 -13.14 -20.49 19.75
CA VAL A 123 -13.00 -21.93 20.04
C VAL A 123 -11.77 -22.51 19.36
N THR A 124 -11.58 -22.17 18.07
CA THR A 124 -10.47 -22.67 17.26
C THR A 124 -9.84 -21.54 16.45
N GLY A 125 -8.51 -21.55 16.38
CA GLY A 125 -7.71 -20.59 15.64
C GLY A 125 -7.06 -19.55 16.55
N LYS A 126 -6.50 -18.49 15.95
CA LYS A 126 -5.85 -17.39 16.68
C LYS A 126 -6.59 -16.09 16.39
N ALA A 127 -6.73 -15.24 17.40
CA ALA A 127 -7.32 -13.91 17.23
C ALA A 127 -6.50 -13.04 16.26
N ARG A 128 -5.18 -13.29 16.18
CA ARG A 128 -4.29 -12.72 15.17
C ARG A 128 -3.70 -13.83 14.32
N THR A 129 -3.89 -13.74 13.00
CA THR A 129 -3.40 -14.73 12.04
C THR A 129 -2.65 -14.03 10.91
N GLU A 130 -1.46 -14.50 10.58
CA GLU A 130 -0.72 -14.05 9.40
C GLU A 130 -1.12 -14.90 8.19
N LEU A 131 -1.35 -14.25 7.06
CA LEU A 131 -1.74 -14.85 5.78
C LEU A 131 -0.59 -14.89 4.77
N GLY A 132 0.61 -14.47 5.17
CA GLY A 132 1.76 -14.34 4.28
C GLY A 132 1.65 -13.13 3.35
N HIS A 133 2.50 -13.10 2.32
CA HIS A 133 2.43 -12.11 1.26
C HIS A 133 1.62 -12.63 0.09
N LEU A 134 0.68 -11.81 -0.37
CA LEU A 134 -0.11 -12.09 -1.57
C LEU A 134 0.61 -11.56 -2.81
N GLN A 135 0.68 -12.38 -3.86
CA GLN A 135 1.18 -11.95 -5.16
C GLN A 135 0.19 -11.00 -5.84
N GLY A 136 0.68 -10.24 -6.82
CA GLY A 136 -0.14 -9.41 -7.69
C GLY A 136 -0.17 -9.95 -9.12
N ARG A 137 -0.91 -9.27 -10.00
CA ARG A 137 -0.98 -9.64 -11.43
C ARG A 137 0.38 -9.65 -12.13
N SER A 138 1.37 -8.89 -11.64
CA SER A 138 2.74 -8.86 -12.16
C SER A 138 3.44 -10.22 -12.12
N ASN A 139 3.01 -11.15 -11.24
CA ASN A 139 3.57 -12.49 -11.16
C ASN A 139 3.12 -13.42 -12.32
N LYS A 140 2.15 -12.98 -13.14
CA LYS A 140 1.43 -13.82 -14.09
C LYS A 140 1.44 -13.29 -15.53
N LEU A 141 2.41 -12.44 -15.88
CA LEU A 141 2.48 -11.82 -17.21
C LEU A 141 2.64 -12.84 -18.36
N ALA A 142 3.11 -14.05 -18.08
CA ALA A 142 3.37 -15.11 -19.06
C ALA A 142 2.29 -16.22 -19.11
N VAL A 143 1.11 -16.04 -18.52
CA VAL A 143 0.05 -17.09 -18.43
C VAL A 143 -0.64 -17.37 -19.79
N THR A 144 -0.14 -16.84 -20.90
CA THR A 144 -0.74 -17.01 -22.25
C THR A 144 -0.56 -18.40 -22.87
N ALA A 145 0.10 -19.36 -22.21
CA ALA A 145 0.26 -20.70 -22.75
C ALA A 145 -1.00 -21.56 -22.57
N LEU A 146 -1.36 -22.34 -23.59
CA LEU A 146 -2.59 -23.16 -23.69
C LEU A 146 -2.82 -24.17 -22.54
N ARG A 147 -1.82 -24.38 -21.68
CA ARG A 147 -1.84 -25.25 -20.49
C ARG A 147 -1.12 -24.63 -19.27
N ALA A 148 -0.98 -23.31 -19.24
CA ALA A 148 -0.36 -22.62 -18.11
C ALA A 148 -1.22 -22.80 -16.85
N SER A 149 -0.59 -23.20 -15.74
CA SER A 149 -1.22 -23.14 -14.42
C SER A 149 -1.30 -21.69 -13.97
N SER A 150 -2.49 -21.25 -13.53
CA SER A 150 -2.68 -19.96 -12.88
C SER A 150 -2.88 -20.21 -11.38
N PRO A 151 -1.81 -20.21 -10.57
CA PRO A 151 -1.93 -20.42 -9.13
C PRO A 151 -2.78 -19.32 -8.50
N THR A 152 -3.48 -19.61 -7.41
CA THR A 152 -4.27 -18.62 -6.65
C THR A 152 -3.43 -17.90 -5.58
N ASP A 153 -2.15 -17.70 -5.85
CA ASP A 153 -1.13 -17.06 -4.99
C ASP A 153 -1.38 -15.57 -4.68
N ASN A 154 -2.36 -14.95 -5.34
CA ASN A 154 -2.86 -13.62 -5.04
C ASN A 154 -3.97 -13.64 -3.98
N ARG A 155 -4.35 -14.81 -3.48
CA ARG A 155 -5.37 -15.01 -2.45
C ARG A 155 -4.81 -15.77 -1.26
N ALA A 156 -5.36 -15.47 -0.09
CA ALA A 156 -5.18 -16.27 1.10
C ALA A 156 -6.49 -16.37 1.85
N TRP A 157 -6.61 -17.41 2.67
CA TRP A 157 -7.80 -17.65 3.46
C TRP A 157 -7.42 -18.05 4.88
N SER A 158 -8.35 -17.85 5.80
CA SER A 158 -8.27 -18.37 7.15
C SER A 158 -9.66 -18.70 7.64
N GLU A 159 -9.71 -19.67 8.55
CA GLU A 159 -10.94 -20.19 9.12
C GLU A 159 -10.80 -20.28 10.63
N TRP A 160 -11.89 -19.95 11.32
CA TRP A 160 -11.99 -20.00 12.76
C TRP A 160 -13.31 -20.64 13.16
N VAL A 161 -13.35 -21.16 14.39
CA VAL A 161 -14.60 -21.50 15.05
C VAL A 161 -14.80 -20.51 16.19
N VAL A 162 -15.93 -19.81 16.17
CA VAL A 162 -16.34 -18.88 17.22
C VAL A 162 -17.59 -19.41 17.90
N GLN A 163 -17.70 -19.19 19.19
CA GLN A 163 -18.91 -19.43 19.97
C GLN A 163 -19.54 -18.08 20.31
N GLY A 164 -20.83 -17.94 20.08
CA GLY A 164 -21.56 -16.69 20.27
C GLY A 164 -23.06 -16.89 20.09
N LYS A 165 -23.80 -15.80 20.19
CA LYS A 165 -25.25 -15.77 19.97
C LYS A 165 -25.56 -15.39 18.54
N THR A 166 -26.69 -15.88 18.03
CA THR A 166 -27.24 -15.39 16.76
C THR A 166 -27.41 -13.88 16.83
N GLY A 167 -26.92 -13.17 15.83
CA GLY A 167 -26.90 -11.71 15.76
C GLY A 167 -25.62 -11.05 16.26
N ASP A 168 -24.70 -11.79 16.90
CA ASP A 168 -23.40 -11.24 17.29
C ASP A 168 -22.59 -10.82 16.06
N GLU A 169 -21.90 -9.68 16.17
CA GLU A 169 -21.05 -9.15 15.11
C GLU A 169 -19.58 -9.44 15.42
N ILE A 170 -18.96 -10.32 14.65
CA ILE A 170 -17.53 -10.59 14.76
C ILE A 170 -16.77 -9.60 13.90
N GLY A 171 -15.99 -8.72 14.53
CA GLY A 171 -15.13 -7.76 13.84
C GLY A 171 -13.94 -8.46 13.18
N VAL A 172 -13.71 -8.18 11.91
CA VAL A 172 -12.60 -8.71 11.11
C VAL A 172 -11.84 -7.55 10.50
N THR A 173 -10.58 -7.38 10.92
CA THR A 173 -9.66 -6.39 10.36
C THR A 173 -8.53 -7.08 9.63
N VAL A 174 -8.36 -6.79 8.35
CA VAL A 174 -7.25 -7.28 7.53
C VAL A 174 -6.30 -6.13 7.22
N LEU A 175 -5.04 -6.25 7.61
CA LEU A 175 -4.04 -5.20 7.48
C LEU A 175 -2.93 -5.60 6.49
N SER A 176 -2.54 -4.65 5.65
CA SER A 176 -1.33 -4.69 4.83
C SER A 176 -0.59 -3.37 4.93
N ASP A 177 0.72 -3.40 5.11
CA ASP A 177 1.56 -2.19 5.18
C ASP A 177 1.57 -1.42 3.84
N ARG A 178 1.23 -2.07 2.72
CA ARG A 178 1.30 -1.50 1.37
C ARG A 178 0.01 -1.56 0.57
N ALA A 179 -0.92 -2.46 0.92
CA ALA A 179 -2.13 -2.71 0.14
C ALA A 179 -3.42 -2.16 0.80
N GLY A 180 -3.27 -1.38 1.87
CA GLY A 180 -4.39 -0.80 2.63
C GLY A 180 -4.91 -1.71 3.75
N THR A 181 -6.09 -1.36 4.27
CA THR A 181 -6.73 -2.07 5.39
C THR A 181 -8.21 -2.27 5.10
N ILE A 182 -8.71 -3.48 5.38
CA ILE A 182 -10.14 -3.83 5.31
C ILE A 182 -10.66 -3.99 6.72
N ARG A 183 -11.81 -3.37 7.03
CA ARG A 183 -12.54 -3.56 8.29
C ARG A 183 -13.97 -3.97 7.97
N ARG A 184 -14.42 -5.11 8.47
CA ARG A 184 -15.76 -5.66 8.24
C ARG A 184 -16.26 -6.38 9.49
N PHE A 185 -17.55 -6.64 9.51
CA PHE A 185 -18.19 -7.49 10.51
C PHE A 185 -18.78 -8.72 9.82
N ALA A 186 -18.70 -9.86 10.47
CA ALA A 186 -19.44 -11.06 10.12
C ALA A 186 -20.54 -11.27 11.16
N VAL A 187 -21.80 -11.25 10.72
CA VAL A 187 -22.95 -11.47 11.59
C VAL A 187 -23.18 -12.96 11.73
N LEU A 188 -23.31 -13.45 12.97
CA LEU A 188 -23.64 -14.85 13.24
C LEU A 188 -25.12 -15.10 12.91
N GLY A 189 -25.40 -15.76 11.79
CA GLY A 189 -26.77 -16.05 11.34
C GLY A 189 -27.48 -17.14 12.16
N ALA A 190 -28.78 -17.31 11.98
CA ALA A 190 -29.45 -18.52 12.44
C ALA A 190 -29.09 -19.68 11.50
N GLY A 191 -28.90 -20.89 12.02
CA GLY A 191 -28.88 -22.09 11.18
C GLY A 191 -30.27 -22.37 10.65
N GLU A 192 -30.33 -22.82 9.39
CA GLU A 192 -31.50 -23.55 8.89
C GLU A 192 -31.74 -24.82 9.71
#